data_AF-A0A946BEG8-F1
#
_entry.id   AF-A0A946BEG8-F1
#
_cell.length_a   1.000
_cell.length_b   1.000
_cell.length_c   1.000
_cell.angle_alpha   90.00
_cell.angle_beta   90.00
_cell.angle_gamma   90.00
#
_symmetry.space_group_name_H-M   'P 1'
#
loop_
_entity.id
_entity.type
_entity.pdbx_description
1 polymer ?
#
loop_
_entity_poly.entity_id
_entity_poly.type
_entity_poly.pdbx_seq_one_letter_code
_entity_poly.pdbx_strand_id
1 'polypeptide(L)'
;MGVKNQKKVCVIDGQGGGIGSAIIKKLKERFEERIEIIALGTNAIATAQMLKAKANKGASGSNAIVQTVKKADVIIGPVGIIIPNAMMGEVTPLMAE
;
A
#
# COMPACT_ATOMS: atom_id res chain seq x y z
N MET A 1 15.73 7.56 -25.30
CA MET A 1 15.05 8.23 -24.17
C MET A 1 14.90 7.21 -23.06
N GLY A 2 15.75 7.28 -22.03
CA GLY A 2 15.75 6.31 -20.93
C GLY A 2 14.41 6.32 -20.21
N VAL A 3 13.87 5.13 -19.93
CA VAL A 3 12.65 4.95 -19.13
C VAL A 3 12.84 5.74 -17.85
N LYS A 4 12.06 6.81 -17.65
CA LYS A 4 12.03 7.51 -16.36
C LYS A 4 11.64 6.46 -15.33
N ASN A 5 12.56 6.12 -14.43
CA ASN A 5 12.29 5.15 -13.37
C ASN A 5 11.26 5.80 -12.44
N GLN A 6 9.98 5.50 -12.69
CA GLN A 6 8.85 6.04 -11.95
C GLN A 6 8.96 5.53 -10.51
N LYS A 7 8.95 6.44 -9.54
CA LYS A 7 9.11 6.06 -8.13
C LYS A 7 7.93 5.20 -7.67
N LYS A 8 8.22 4.08 -7.02
CA LYS A 8 7.23 3.11 -6.53
C LYS A 8 6.88 3.39 -5.09
N VAL A 9 5.63 3.76 -4.86
CA VAL A 9 5.08 4.05 -3.53
C VAL A 9 4.10 2.94 -3.18
N CYS A 10 4.45 2.14 -2.18
CA CYS A 10 3.52 1.19 -1.60
C CYS A 10 2.69 1.87 -0.51
N VAL A 11 1.37 1.76 -0.62
CA VAL A 11 0.45 2.17 0.45
C VAL A 11 -0.11 0.91 1.08
N ILE A 12 0.24 0.66 2.34
CA ILE A 12 -0.24 -0.47 3.12
C ILE A 12 -1.39 0.00 4.01
N ASP A 13 -2.50 -0.73 4.00
CA ASP A 13 -3.59 -0.50 4.94
C ASP A 13 -4.30 -1.82 5.27
N GLY A 14 -5.01 -1.84 6.39
CA GLY A 14 -5.91 -2.93 6.75
C GLY A 14 -7.32 -2.41 6.97
N GLN A 15 -8.11 -3.10 7.80
CA GLN A 15 -9.39 -2.63 8.37
C GLN A 15 -10.17 -1.63 7.47
N GLY A 16 -10.76 -2.14 6.39
CA GLY A 16 -11.61 -1.34 5.49
C GLY A 16 -10.88 -0.38 4.54
N GLY A 17 -9.57 -0.15 4.66
CA GLY A 17 -8.74 0.60 3.69
C GLY A 17 -8.94 2.11 3.68
N GLY A 18 -9.54 2.69 4.73
CA GLY A 18 -9.91 4.10 4.77
C GLY A 18 -8.72 5.05 4.78
N ILE A 19 -7.68 4.75 5.59
CA ILE A 19 -6.49 5.59 5.72
C ILE A 19 -5.67 5.54 4.44
N GLY A 20 -5.43 4.34 3.92
CA GLY A 20 -4.73 4.10 2.66
C GLY A 20 -5.41 4.81 1.50
N SER A 21 -6.74 4.74 1.42
CA SER A 21 -7.51 5.46 0.39
C SER A 21 -7.34 6.98 0.46
N ALA A 22 -7.30 7.56 1.67
CA ALA A 22 -7.07 9.00 1.85
C ALA A 22 -5.65 9.40 1.42
N ILE A 23 -4.64 8.60 1.79
CA ILE A 23 -3.25 8.79 1.38
C ILE A 23 -3.13 8.75 -0.14
N ILE A 24 -3.70 7.73 -0.79
CA ILE A 24 -3.63 7.55 -2.25
C ILE A 24 -4.25 8.75 -2.98
N LYS A 25 -5.41 9.24 -2.54
CA LYS A 25 -6.04 10.43 -3.13
C LYS A 25 -5.10 11.64 -3.07
N LYS A 26 -4.48 11.89 -1.92
CA LYS A 26 -3.53 13.01 -1.74
C LYS A 26 -2.27 12.86 -2.57
N LEU A 27 -1.73 11.63 -2.67
CA LEU A 27 -0.59 11.34 -3.53
C LEU A 27 -0.93 11.56 -5.01
N LYS A 28 -2.09 11.10 -5.48
CA LYS A 28 -2.55 11.33 -6.84
C LYS A 28 -2.80 12.80 -7.15
N GLU A 29 -3.40 13.55 -6.23
CA GLU A 29 -3.56 15.01 -6.33
C GLU A 29 -2.21 15.72 -6.48
N ARG A 30 -1.18 15.29 -5.75
CA ARG A 30 0.11 15.99 -5.70
C ARG A 30 1.11 15.57 -6.78
N PHE A 31 1.10 14.30 -7.15
CA PHE A 31 2.13 13.68 -7.99
C PHE A 31 1.61 13.16 -9.33
N GLU A 32 0.29 13.03 -9.49
CA GLU A 32 -0.34 12.53 -10.73
C GLU A 32 0.30 11.21 -11.18
N GLU A 33 0.76 11.14 -12.43
CA GLU A 33 1.41 9.97 -13.02
C GLU A 33 2.95 10.01 -12.88
N ARG A 34 3.51 10.83 -11.99
CA ARG A 34 4.97 10.83 -11.73
C ARG A 34 5.42 9.69 -10.82
N ILE A 35 4.48 9.06 -10.10
CA ILE A 35 4.73 7.94 -9.19
C ILE A 35 3.79 6.78 -9.51
N GLU A 36 4.29 5.56 -9.34
CA GLU A 36 3.49 4.34 -9.39
C GLU A 36 3.04 4.00 -7.97
N ILE A 37 1.73 4.02 -7.74
CA ILE A 37 1.15 3.72 -6.43
C ILE A 37 0.66 2.27 -6.41
N ILE A 38 1.17 1.47 -5.48
CA ILE A 38 0.76 0.07 -5.28
C ILE A 38 0.00 -0.02 -3.96
N ALA A 39 -1.29 -0.34 -4.04
CA ALA A 39 -2.14 -0.62 -2.90
C ALA A 39 -1.89 -2.02 -2.35
N LEU A 40 -1.50 -2.12 -1.09
CA LEU A 40 -1.20 -3.38 -0.43
C LEU A 40 -2.11 -3.54 0.79
N GLY A 41 -3.25 -4.21 0.60
CA GLY A 41 -4.17 -4.46 1.70
C GLY A 41 -3.77 -5.69 2.52
N THR A 42 -3.90 -5.63 3.83
CA THR A 42 -3.85 -6.84 4.67
C THR A 42 -4.99 -7.81 4.31
N ASN A 43 -6.11 -7.27 3.82
CA ASN A 43 -7.27 -8.00 3.33
C ASN A 43 -7.77 -7.44 1.98
N ALA A 44 -8.65 -8.20 1.31
CA ALA A 44 -9.15 -7.85 -0.02
C ALA A 44 -10.01 -6.56 -0.04
N ILE A 45 -10.73 -6.27 1.03
CA ILE A 45 -11.59 -5.08 1.13
C ILE A 45 -10.73 -3.81 1.16
N ALA A 46 -9.68 -3.80 1.96
CA ALA A 46 -8.74 -2.67 2.05
C ALA A 46 -8.10 -2.38 0.68
N THR A 47 -7.60 -3.42 0.00
CA THR A 47 -7.05 -3.30 -1.36
C THR A 47 -8.08 -2.75 -2.34
N ALA A 48 -9.32 -3.26 -2.33
CA ALA A 48 -10.37 -2.81 -3.23
C ALA A 48 -10.71 -1.32 -3.03
N GLN A 49 -10.75 -0.84 -1.78
CA GLN A 49 -11.00 0.57 -1.49
C GLN A 49 -9.85 1.46 -1.98
N MET A 50 -8.62 1.02 -1.75
CA MET A 50 -7.43 1.72 -2.24
C MET A 50 -7.35 1.76 -3.78
N LEU A 51 -7.78 0.70 -4.47
CA LEU A 51 -7.91 0.71 -5.94
C LEU A 51 -8.98 1.70 -6.41
N LYS A 52 -10.13 1.78 -5.73
CA LYS A 52 -11.15 2.80 -6.01
C LYS A 52 -10.63 4.22 -5.77
N ALA A 53 -9.67 4.38 -4.87
CA ALA A 53 -8.94 5.63 -4.64
C ALA A 53 -7.91 5.97 -5.74
N LYS A 54 -7.82 5.17 -6.81
CA LYS A 54 -6.94 5.32 -7.98
C LYS A 54 -5.49 4.89 -7.77
N ALA A 55 -5.22 3.90 -6.91
CA ALA A 55 -3.93 3.20 -6.96
C ALA A 55 -3.73 2.55 -8.34
N ASN A 56 -2.48 2.49 -8.82
CA ASN A 56 -2.15 1.94 -10.13
C ASN A 56 -2.26 0.40 -10.15
N LYS A 57 -1.90 -0.25 -9.03
CA LYS A 57 -1.94 -1.71 -8.83
C LYS A 57 -2.41 -2.03 -7.43
N GLY A 58 -2.91 -3.26 -7.23
CA GLY A 58 -3.40 -3.71 -5.94
C GLY A 58 -3.09 -5.20 -5.71
N ALA A 59 -2.68 -5.55 -4.49
CA ALA A 59 -2.52 -6.92 -4.04
C ALA A 59 -2.88 -7.04 -2.55
N SER A 60 -3.26 -8.25 -2.10
CA SER A 60 -3.69 -8.47 -0.71
C SER A 60 -2.99 -9.65 -0.05
N GLY A 61 -2.82 -9.57 1.27
CA GLY A 61 -2.32 -10.66 2.12
C GLY A 61 -0.81 -10.64 2.35
N SER A 62 -0.36 -11.44 3.34
CA SER A 62 1.00 -11.39 3.88
C SER A 62 2.08 -11.52 2.82
N ASN A 63 2.02 -12.57 2.00
CA ASN A 63 3.07 -12.80 1.00
C ASN A 63 3.08 -11.71 -0.09
N ALA A 64 1.91 -11.19 -0.48
CA ALA A 64 1.82 -10.11 -1.45
C ALA A 64 2.49 -8.84 -0.91
N ILE A 65 2.23 -8.49 0.36
CA ILE A 65 2.89 -7.36 1.02
C ILE A 65 4.40 -7.58 1.05
N VAL A 66 4.86 -8.68 1.66
CA VAL A 66 6.28 -8.99 1.91
C VAL A 66 7.11 -9.02 0.63
N GLN A 67 6.58 -9.56 -0.46
CA GLN A 67 7.32 -9.61 -1.72
C GLN A 67 7.31 -8.27 -2.47
N THR A 68 6.23 -7.50 -2.36
CA THR A 68 6.07 -6.26 -3.13
C THR A 68 6.86 -5.11 -2.50
N VAL A 69 6.89 -5.02 -1.17
CA VAL A 69 7.62 -3.94 -0.45
C VAL A 69 9.12 -3.94 -0.73
N LYS A 70 9.72 -5.09 -1.06
CA LYS A 70 11.13 -5.22 -1.46
C LYS A 70 11.52 -4.39 -2.69
N LYS A 71 10.52 -3.99 -3.49
CA LYS A 71 10.70 -3.20 -4.73
C LYS A 71 10.19 -1.76 -4.57
N ALA A 72 9.75 -1.37 -3.37
CA ALA A 72 9.24 -0.04 -3.11
C ALA A 72 10.39 0.95 -2.89
N ASP A 73 10.26 2.17 -3.42
CA ASP A 73 11.12 3.28 -3.01
C ASP A 73 10.62 3.88 -1.69
N VAL A 74 9.30 3.83 -1.45
CA VAL A 74 8.65 4.37 -0.25
C VAL A 74 7.51 3.44 0.17
N ILE A 75 7.37 3.23 1.47
CA ILE A 75 6.22 2.53 2.09
C ILE A 75 5.50 3.54 2.97
N ILE A 76 4.17 3.62 2.84
CA ILE A 76 3.32 4.53 3.60
C ILE A 76 2.12 3.76 4.14
N GLY A 77 1.72 4.00 5.37
CA GLY A 77 0.51 3.44 5.95
C GLY A 77 0.34 3.85 7.41
N PRO A 78 -0.72 3.39 8.09
CA PRO A 78 -0.90 3.64 9.51
C PRO A 78 0.19 2.93 10.32
N VAL A 79 0.48 3.43 11.53
CA VAL A 79 1.51 2.86 12.42
C VAL A 79 1.30 1.37 12.70
N GLY A 80 0.05 0.89 12.63
CA GLY A 80 -0.27 -0.53 12.83
C GLY A 80 0.43 -1.49 11.85
N ILE A 81 0.88 -1.04 10.68
CA ILE A 81 1.54 -1.93 9.69
C ILE A 81 2.90 -2.47 10.17
N ILE A 82 3.53 -1.80 11.14
CA ILE A 82 4.81 -2.22 11.75
C ILE A 82 4.63 -2.86 13.12
N ILE A 83 3.38 -3.11 13.53
CA ILE A 83 3.06 -3.73 14.83
C ILE A 83 2.54 -5.14 14.56
N PRO A 84 3.28 -6.20 14.93
CA PRO A 84 2.82 -7.57 14.78
C PRO A 84 1.47 -7.79 15.45
N ASN A 85 0.58 -8.54 14.79
CA ASN A 85 -0.77 -8.88 15.23
C ASN A 85 -1.72 -7.67 15.41
N ALA A 86 -1.35 -6.47 14.95
CA ALA A 86 -2.25 -5.33 14.91
C ALA A 86 -3.43 -5.57 13.95
N MET A 87 -4.38 -4.64 13.97
CA MET A 87 -5.56 -4.67 13.09
C MET A 87 -6.37 -5.97 13.24
N MET A 88 -6.59 -6.40 14.50
CA MET A 88 -7.27 -7.66 14.84
C MET A 88 -6.56 -8.90 14.27
N GLY A 89 -5.23 -8.88 14.17
CA GLY A 89 -4.43 -10.00 13.66
C GLY A 89 -4.22 -10.01 12.14
N GLU A 90 -4.70 -9.00 11.43
CA GLU A 90 -4.47 -8.86 9.98
C GLU A 90 -2.98 -8.65 9.64
N VAL A 91 -2.25 -7.94 10.51
CA VAL A 91 -0.81 -7.71 10.33
C VAL A 91 -0.05 -8.89 10.92
N THR A 92 0.49 -9.76 10.07
CA THR A 92 1.31 -10.89 10.53
C THR A 92 2.71 -10.42 10.94
N PRO A 93 3.44 -11.10 11.83
CA PRO A 93 4.83 -10.77 12.17
C PRO A 93 5.71 -10.56 10.94
N LEU A 94 5.61 -11.45 9.94
CA LEU A 94 6.35 -11.34 8.67
C LEU A 94 6.10 -10.04 7.89
N MET A 95 4.93 -9.39 8.05
CA MET A 95 4.66 -8.11 7.38
C MET A 95 5.34 -6.93 8.10
N ALA A 96 5.53 -7.05 9.41
CA ALA A 96 6.00 -5.96 10.28
C ALA A 96 7.52 -5.94 10.47
N GLU A 97 8.19 -7.07 10.19
CA GLU A 97 9.66 -7.26 10.20
C GLU A 97 10.32 -6.81 8.89
#